data_AF-A0A3Q0JJ76-F1
#
_entry.id   AF-A0A3Q0JJ76-F1
#
_cell.length_a   1.000
_cell.length_b   1.000
_cell.length_c   1.000
_cell.angle_alpha   90.00
_cell.angle_beta   90.00
_cell.angle_gamma   90.00
#
_symmetry.space_group_name_H-M   'P 1'
#
loop_
_entity.id
_entity.type
_entity.pdbx_description
1 polymer ?
#
loop_
_entity_poly.entity_id
_entity_poly.type
_entity_poly.pdbx_seq_one_letter_code
_entity_poly.pdbx_strand_id
1 'polypeptide(L)'
;QLEVQLRTIIETPAEDSDIKPFRLAKNYYKVCMNETQIELQGLDHMKSILKQLGGWPVLEGKLEICIRWFADKGLLLDSLESQLSHLHSSVEALALARRDLSVYSAHLAKSLALVSNTEEHASVSRVVSTLGELYERTEGVYAAEAGADLNILAELFRDYVCLIAAVKDTFHARGKIYQTWQSWQIILNKKREAKVKLELAGRSDKSIQAAHEVTEWEHKVERCQEDFAAISAMIKREYAGFEASRVQEFKDTMVKYLEELMGYQQQVSRIE
;
A
#
# COMPACT_ATOMS: atom_id res chain seq x y z
N GLN A 1 1.82 -61.54 32.85
CA GLN A 1 2.55 -62.53 32.02
C GLN A 1 2.00 -62.58 30.60
N LEU A 2 0.68 -62.72 30.40
CA LEU A 2 0.03 -62.67 29.08
C LEU A 2 0.21 -61.35 28.31
N GLU A 3 0.13 -60.19 28.98
CA GLU A 3 0.32 -58.89 28.31
C GLU A 3 1.72 -58.71 27.72
N VAL A 4 2.73 -59.24 28.41
CA VAL A 4 4.12 -59.22 27.95
C VAL A 4 4.25 -60.11 26.71
N GLN A 5 3.65 -61.30 26.73
CA GLN A 5 3.65 -62.22 25.59
C GLN A 5 2.92 -61.62 24.37
N LEU A 6 1.77 -60.98 24.59
CA LEU A 6 1.01 -60.31 23.52
C LEU A 6 1.79 -59.16 22.90
N ARG A 7 2.46 -58.34 23.72
CA ARG A 7 3.31 -57.26 23.23
C ARG A 7 4.46 -57.80 22.37
N THR A 8 5.17 -58.82 22.84
CA THR A 8 6.25 -59.47 22.09
C THR A 8 5.77 -60.03 20.76
N ILE A 9 4.57 -60.63 20.72
CA ILE A 9 3.99 -61.14 19.46
C ILE A 9 3.70 -59.98 18.51
N ILE A 10 3.09 -58.88 18.97
CA ILE A 10 2.69 -57.77 18.10
C ILE A 10 3.90 -56.96 17.57
N GLU A 11 5.00 -56.90 18.32
CA GLU A 11 6.25 -56.23 17.93
C GLU A 11 7.05 -57.02 16.87
N THR A 12 6.80 -58.33 16.72
CA THR A 12 7.47 -59.13 15.68
C THR A 12 6.89 -58.88 14.29
N PRO A 13 7.70 -59.00 13.22
CA PRO A 13 7.22 -58.92 11.84
C PRO A 13 6.12 -59.96 11.59
N ALA A 14 5.15 -59.59 10.76
CA ALA A 14 4.10 -60.51 10.34
C ALA A 14 4.67 -61.56 9.38
N GLU A 15 4.37 -62.83 9.63
CA GLU A 15 4.77 -63.97 8.80
C GLU A 15 3.56 -64.53 8.02
N ASP A 16 3.83 -65.18 6.88
CA ASP A 16 2.79 -65.85 6.09
C ASP A 16 2.17 -67.06 6.80
N SER A 17 2.87 -67.58 7.81
CA SER A 17 2.42 -68.61 8.74
C SER A 17 1.43 -68.10 9.80
N ASP A 18 1.35 -66.77 10.04
CA ASP A 18 0.50 -66.19 11.08
C ASP A 18 -0.99 -66.31 10.74
N ILE A 19 -1.82 -66.59 11.75
CA ILE A 19 -3.28 -66.51 11.61
C ILE A 19 -3.72 -65.05 11.33
N LYS A 20 -4.72 -64.89 10.44
CA LYS A 20 -5.17 -63.59 9.91
C LYS A 20 -5.33 -62.46 10.94
N PRO A 21 -5.95 -62.68 12.13
CA PRO A 21 -6.11 -61.62 13.12
C PRO A 21 -4.78 -61.09 13.67
N PHE A 22 -3.81 -61.97 13.92
CA PHE A 22 -2.49 -61.60 14.41
C PHE A 22 -1.67 -60.93 13.33
N ARG A 23 -1.76 -61.39 12.08
CA ARG A 23 -1.13 -60.74 10.92
C ARG A 23 -1.62 -59.30 10.75
N LEU A 24 -2.94 -59.09 10.86
CA LEU A 24 -3.56 -57.77 10.77
C LEU A 24 -3.12 -56.86 11.93
N ALA A 25 -3.11 -57.39 13.17
CA ALA A 25 -2.68 -56.65 14.35
C ALA A 25 -1.20 -56.24 14.29
N LYS A 26 -0.30 -57.15 13.87
CA LYS A 26 1.13 -56.87 13.64
C LYS A 26 1.32 -55.80 12.56
N ASN A 27 0.55 -55.87 11.47
CA ASN A 27 0.61 -54.86 10.39
C ASN A 27 0.14 -53.48 10.86
N TYR A 28 -0.97 -53.39 11.60
CA TYR A 28 -1.44 -52.12 12.16
C TYR A 28 -0.43 -51.55 13.17
N TYR A 29 0.11 -52.38 14.05
CA TYR A 29 1.13 -51.96 15.00
C TYR A 29 2.37 -51.40 14.29
N LYS A 30 2.86 -52.10 13.25
CA LYS A 30 3.99 -51.64 12.43
C LYS A 30 3.72 -50.30 11.74
N VAL A 31 2.50 -50.10 11.22
CA VAL A 31 2.12 -48.82 10.58
C VAL A 31 2.05 -47.70 11.62
N CYS A 32 1.48 -47.95 12.80
CA CYS A 32 1.32 -46.94 13.85
C CYS A 32 2.60 -46.62 14.62
N MET A 33 3.54 -47.56 14.72
CA MET A 33 4.78 -47.43 15.51
C MET A 33 5.99 -47.03 14.67
N ASN A 34 5.82 -46.89 13.35
CA ASN A 34 6.86 -46.35 12.48
C ASN A 34 6.89 -44.83 12.55
N GLU A 35 7.21 -44.31 13.73
CA GLU A 35 7.24 -42.87 14.05
C GLU A 35 8.10 -42.10 13.04
N THR A 36 9.24 -42.64 12.61
CA THR A 36 10.13 -41.98 11.64
C THR A 36 9.47 -41.78 10.27
N GLN A 37 8.72 -42.78 9.77
CA GLN A 37 7.99 -42.64 8.51
C GLN A 37 6.75 -41.74 8.67
N ILE A 38 6.08 -41.80 9.82
CA ILE A 38 4.94 -40.94 10.16
C ILE A 38 5.40 -39.47 10.27
N GLU A 39 6.56 -39.19 10.83
CA GLU A 39 7.11 -37.83 10.92
C GLU A 39 7.53 -37.31 9.54
N LEU A 40 8.19 -38.15 8.72
CA LEU A 40 8.60 -37.79 7.36
C LEU A 40 7.41 -37.55 6.42
N GLN A 41 6.34 -38.35 6.52
CA GLN A 41 5.20 -38.29 5.60
C GLN A 41 3.99 -37.56 6.18
N GLY A 42 3.90 -37.40 7.50
CA GLY A 42 2.73 -36.87 8.19
C GLY A 42 2.49 -35.40 7.88
N LEU A 43 3.56 -34.60 7.79
CA LEU A 43 3.46 -33.20 7.40
C LEU A 43 2.99 -33.06 5.95
N ASP A 44 3.50 -33.90 5.05
CA ASP A 44 3.11 -33.87 3.63
C ASP A 44 1.70 -34.41 3.40
N HIS A 45 1.29 -35.42 4.16
CA HIS A 45 -0.07 -35.94 4.16
C HIS A 45 -1.05 -34.90 4.71
N MET A 46 -0.71 -34.23 5.82
CA MET A 46 -1.51 -33.12 6.35
C MET A 46 -1.56 -31.93 5.39
N LYS A 47 -0.45 -31.57 4.73
CA LYS A 47 -0.45 -30.54 3.66
C LYS A 47 -1.31 -30.96 2.47
N SER A 48 -1.32 -32.24 2.11
CA SER A 48 -2.18 -32.79 1.04
C SER A 48 -3.65 -32.71 1.43
N ILE A 49 -4.02 -33.11 2.65
CA ILE A 49 -5.37 -32.98 3.18
C ILE A 49 -5.79 -31.50 3.23
N LEU A 50 -4.92 -30.62 3.73
CA LEU A 50 -5.18 -29.18 3.76
C LEU A 50 -5.39 -28.61 2.35
N LYS A 51 -4.58 -29.00 1.37
CA LYS A 51 -4.80 -28.65 -0.04
C LYS A 51 -6.14 -29.15 -0.56
N GLN A 52 -6.51 -30.40 -0.26
CA GLN A 52 -7.82 -30.95 -0.64
C GLN A 52 -8.99 -30.23 0.05
N LEU A 53 -8.77 -29.65 1.22
CA LEU A 53 -9.75 -28.85 1.97
C LEU A 53 -9.74 -27.35 1.60
N GLY A 54 -9.01 -26.94 0.56
CA GLY A 54 -8.97 -25.56 0.06
C GLY A 54 -7.71 -24.77 0.41
N GLY A 55 -6.64 -25.46 0.84
CA GLY A 55 -5.36 -24.85 1.19
C GLY A 55 -5.40 -24.09 2.52
N TRP A 56 -4.22 -23.69 3.00
CA TRP A 56 -4.09 -22.84 4.17
C TRP A 56 -3.11 -21.70 3.85
N PRO A 57 -3.59 -20.46 3.66
CA PRO A 57 -2.76 -19.39 3.11
C PRO A 57 -1.49 -19.05 3.91
N VAL A 58 -1.49 -19.29 5.22
CA VAL A 58 -0.30 -19.12 6.09
C VAL A 58 0.82 -20.11 5.75
N LEU A 59 0.49 -21.32 5.29
CA LEU A 59 1.49 -22.35 4.96
C LEU A 59 2.14 -22.13 3.59
N GLU A 60 1.59 -21.23 2.76
CA GLU A 60 2.06 -21.00 1.40
C GLU A 60 3.08 -19.85 1.28
N GLY A 61 3.36 -19.10 2.36
CA GLY A 61 4.43 -18.08 2.49
C GLY A 61 4.32 -16.84 1.61
N LYS A 62 3.80 -16.98 0.39
CA LYS A 62 3.60 -15.92 -0.60
C LYS A 62 2.59 -14.88 -0.14
N LEU A 63 1.55 -15.30 0.60
CA LEU A 63 0.55 -14.37 1.11
C LEU A 63 1.14 -13.47 2.21
N GLU A 64 1.91 -14.03 3.14
CA GLU A 64 2.53 -13.29 4.24
C GLU A 64 3.50 -12.22 3.72
N ILE A 65 4.36 -12.59 2.77
CA ILE A 65 5.27 -11.65 2.09
C ILE A 65 4.46 -10.54 1.38
N CYS A 66 3.34 -10.90 0.76
CA CYS A 66 2.47 -9.93 0.10
C CYS A 66 1.84 -8.96 1.10
N ILE A 67 1.29 -9.45 2.20
CA ILE A 67 0.69 -8.64 3.27
C ILE A 67 1.72 -7.67 3.84
N ARG A 68 2.93 -8.15 4.16
CA ARG A 68 4.00 -7.30 4.68
C ARG A 68 4.37 -6.17 3.72
N TRP A 69 4.52 -6.48 2.43
CA TRP A 69 4.83 -5.47 1.42
C TRP A 69 3.79 -4.34 1.38
N PHE A 70 2.49 -4.68 1.41
CA PHE A 70 1.43 -3.67 1.41
C PHE A 70 1.39 -2.86 2.71
N ALA A 71 1.70 -3.48 3.85
CA ALA A 71 1.78 -2.79 5.14
C ALA A 71 2.94 -1.80 5.17
N ASP A 72 4.15 -2.26 4.80
CA ASP A 72 5.36 -1.44 4.77
C ASP A 72 5.21 -0.26 3.80
N LYS A 73 4.69 -0.52 2.60
CA LYS A 73 4.42 0.54 1.62
C LYS A 73 3.29 1.47 2.05
N GLY A 74 2.28 0.97 2.74
CA GLY A 74 1.22 1.80 3.32
C GLY A 74 1.79 2.83 4.31
N LEU A 75 2.61 2.39 5.27
CA LEU A 75 3.27 3.27 6.23
C LEU A 75 4.19 4.31 5.57
N LEU A 76 4.92 3.89 4.53
CA LEU A 76 5.76 4.81 3.76
C LEU A 76 4.93 5.90 3.08
N LEU A 77 3.82 5.52 2.44
CA LEU A 77 2.92 6.46 1.78
C LEU A 77 2.28 7.43 2.78
N ASP A 78 1.88 6.95 3.96
CA ASP A 78 1.33 7.81 5.03
C ASP A 78 2.35 8.86 5.49
N SER A 79 3.60 8.45 5.73
CA SER A 79 4.67 9.38 6.09
C SER A 79 4.94 10.40 4.99
N LEU A 80 4.96 9.96 3.73
CA LEU A 80 5.25 10.82 2.60
C LEU A 80 4.12 11.83 2.36
N GLU A 81 2.87 11.40 2.42
CA GLU A 81 1.68 12.27 2.32
C GLU A 81 1.71 13.36 3.39
N SER A 82 2.00 12.99 4.65
CA SER A 82 2.10 13.95 5.74
C SER A 82 3.19 14.99 5.47
N GLN A 83 4.39 14.56 5.07
CA GLN A 83 5.51 15.48 4.79
C GLN A 83 5.21 16.40 3.61
N LEU A 84 4.68 15.87 2.51
CA LEU A 84 4.36 16.65 1.32
C LEU A 84 3.21 17.62 1.56
N SER A 85 2.21 17.24 2.38
CA SER A 85 1.13 18.13 2.79
C SER A 85 1.66 19.32 3.60
N HIS A 86 2.53 19.07 4.59
CA HIS A 86 3.19 20.14 5.34
C HIS A 86 4.04 21.04 4.46
N LEU A 87 4.76 20.46 3.50
CA LEU A 87 5.59 21.20 2.56
C LEU A 87 4.74 22.05 1.62
N HIS A 88 3.64 21.51 1.09
CA HIS A 88 2.67 22.25 0.29
C HIS A 88 2.16 23.49 1.04
N SER A 89 1.67 23.33 2.27
CA SER A 89 1.20 24.48 3.08
C SER A 89 2.30 25.49 3.38
N SER A 90 3.55 25.04 3.55
CA SER A 90 4.70 25.93 3.76
C SER A 90 5.00 26.76 2.52
N VAL A 91 4.90 26.16 1.32
CA VAL A 91 5.09 26.87 0.05
C VAL A 91 3.95 27.83 -0.24
N GLU A 92 2.70 27.47 0.09
CA GLU A 92 1.58 28.41 -0.01
C GLU A 92 1.78 29.63 0.88
N ALA A 93 2.25 29.43 2.12
CA ALA A 93 2.57 30.53 3.02
C ALA A 93 3.72 31.41 2.48
N LEU A 94 4.76 30.80 1.90
CA LEU A 94 5.86 31.52 1.24
C LEU A 94 5.37 32.36 0.06
N ALA A 95 4.53 31.78 -0.80
CA ALA A 95 3.97 32.47 -1.95
C ALA A 95 3.09 33.66 -1.53
N LEU A 96 2.29 33.50 -0.47
CA LEU A 96 1.51 34.59 0.12
C LEU A 96 2.41 35.71 0.64
N ALA A 97 3.46 35.37 1.39
CA ALA A 97 4.41 36.36 1.91
C ALA A 97 5.12 37.13 0.79
N ARG A 98 5.55 36.46 -0.29
CA ARG A 98 6.15 37.12 -1.46
C ARG A 98 5.16 38.01 -2.20
N ARG A 99 3.89 37.59 -2.30
CA ARG A 99 2.83 38.43 -2.87
C ARG A 99 2.63 39.71 -2.04
N ASP A 100 2.68 39.61 -0.73
CA ASP A 100 2.59 40.78 0.16
C ASP A 100 3.81 41.71 -0.02
N LEU A 101 5.03 41.17 -0.18
CA LEU A 101 6.22 41.97 -0.50
C LEU A 101 6.08 42.73 -1.83
N SER A 102 5.51 42.08 -2.85
CA SER A 102 5.19 42.74 -4.12
C SER A 102 4.23 43.92 -3.89
N VAL A 103 3.11 43.70 -3.19
CA VAL A 103 2.13 44.76 -2.88
C VAL A 103 2.75 45.91 -2.09
N TYR A 104 3.58 45.62 -1.08
CA TYR A 104 4.25 46.67 -0.31
C TYR A 104 5.26 47.46 -1.15
N SER A 105 6.00 46.79 -2.04
CA SER A 105 6.92 47.45 -2.98
C SER A 105 6.17 48.40 -3.92
N ALA A 106 5.01 47.98 -4.43
CA ALA A 106 4.14 48.83 -5.25
C ALA A 106 3.61 50.06 -4.49
N HIS A 107 3.22 49.89 -3.22
CA HIS A 107 2.78 51.02 -2.38
C HIS A 107 3.92 52.00 -2.09
N LEU A 108 5.12 51.50 -1.85
CA LEU A 108 6.29 52.33 -1.61
C LEU A 108 6.68 53.10 -2.87
N ALA A 109 6.70 52.46 -4.03
CA ALA A 109 6.93 53.11 -5.33
C ALA A 109 5.96 54.27 -5.56
N LYS A 110 4.65 54.05 -5.36
CA LYS A 110 3.63 55.10 -5.49
C LYS A 110 3.85 56.24 -4.51
N SER A 111 4.19 55.93 -3.25
CA SER A 111 4.46 56.95 -2.23
C SER A 111 5.69 57.79 -2.59
N LEU A 112 6.75 57.16 -3.09
CA LEU A 112 7.96 57.85 -3.55
C LEU A 112 7.67 58.75 -4.76
N ALA A 113 6.85 58.30 -5.71
CA ALA A 113 6.44 59.13 -6.84
C ALA A 113 5.69 60.39 -6.39
N LEU A 114 4.81 60.28 -5.39
CA LEU A 114 4.13 61.43 -4.79
C LEU A 114 5.12 62.40 -4.12
N VAL A 115 6.06 61.88 -3.31
CA VAL A 115 7.08 62.70 -2.64
C VAL A 115 7.97 63.42 -3.65
N SER A 116 8.38 62.72 -4.72
CA SER A 116 9.16 63.30 -5.82
C SER A 116 8.48 64.49 -6.47
N ASN A 117 7.16 64.46 -6.61
CA ASN A 117 6.37 65.54 -7.22
C ASN A 117 6.19 66.75 -6.29
N THR A 118 6.26 66.54 -4.97
CA THR A 118 6.15 67.62 -3.97
C THR A 118 7.49 68.23 -3.60
N GLU A 119 8.59 67.57 -3.92
CA GLU A 119 9.95 68.00 -3.58
C GLU A 119 10.43 69.15 -4.48
N GLU A 120 10.85 70.25 -3.87
CA GLU A 120 11.30 71.45 -4.59
C GLU A 120 12.75 71.31 -5.08
N HIS A 121 13.60 70.58 -4.35
CA HIS A 121 14.99 70.42 -4.72
C HIS A 121 15.14 69.39 -5.86
N ALA A 122 15.42 69.88 -7.07
CA ALA A 122 15.46 69.06 -8.30
C ALA A 122 16.34 67.79 -8.20
N SER A 123 17.49 67.86 -7.51
CA SER A 123 18.34 66.67 -7.36
C SER A 123 17.75 65.62 -6.42
N VAL A 124 17.03 66.03 -5.37
CA VAL A 124 16.39 65.12 -4.42
C VAL A 124 15.18 64.49 -5.07
N SER A 125 14.34 65.31 -5.73
CA SER A 125 13.20 64.85 -6.54
C SER A 125 13.65 63.75 -7.53
N ARG A 126 14.73 63.99 -8.28
CA ARG A 126 15.27 62.99 -9.22
C ARG A 126 15.69 61.68 -8.54
N VAL A 127 16.38 61.74 -7.41
CA VAL A 127 16.80 60.52 -6.68
C VAL A 127 15.59 59.75 -6.15
N VAL A 128 14.58 60.45 -5.61
CA VAL A 128 13.35 59.84 -5.10
C VAL A 128 12.54 59.19 -6.23
N SER A 129 12.44 59.84 -7.39
CA SER A 129 11.83 59.25 -8.59
C SER A 129 12.56 57.98 -9.04
N THR A 130 13.89 58.00 -9.12
CA THR A 130 14.68 56.80 -9.46
C THR A 130 14.47 55.68 -8.43
N LEU A 131 14.36 56.01 -7.14
CA LEU A 131 14.05 55.03 -6.10
C LEU A 131 12.65 54.44 -6.26
N GLY A 132 11.66 55.24 -6.66
CA GLY A 132 10.32 54.75 -6.99
C GLY A 132 10.36 53.73 -8.13
N GLU A 133 11.04 54.05 -9.23
CA GLU A 133 11.22 53.15 -10.39
C GLU A 133 11.99 51.86 -10.02
N LEU A 134 12.89 51.91 -9.04
CA LEU A 134 13.55 50.70 -8.51
C LEU A 134 12.54 49.79 -7.82
N TYR A 135 11.68 50.34 -6.94
CA TYR A 135 10.66 49.55 -6.25
C TYR A 135 9.57 49.01 -7.20
N GLU A 136 9.20 49.71 -8.27
CA GLU A 136 8.29 49.16 -9.32
C GLU A 136 8.93 47.96 -10.02
N ARG A 137 10.23 48.01 -10.31
CA ARG A 137 10.94 46.86 -10.90
C ARG A 137 11.01 45.69 -9.92
N THR A 138 11.31 45.95 -8.65
CA THR A 138 11.35 44.92 -7.60
C THR A 138 9.98 44.28 -7.36
N GLU A 139 8.90 45.07 -7.38
CA GLU A 139 7.52 44.57 -7.32
C GLU A 139 7.27 43.50 -8.40
N GLY A 140 7.65 43.81 -9.65
CA GLY A 140 7.45 42.91 -10.79
C GLY A 140 8.18 41.58 -10.61
N VAL A 141 9.41 41.61 -10.07
CA VAL A 141 10.17 40.39 -9.78
C VAL A 141 9.50 39.57 -8.66
N TYR A 142 9.09 40.21 -7.55
CA TYR A 142 8.39 39.50 -6.47
C TYR A 142 7.04 38.92 -6.92
N ALA A 143 6.30 39.61 -7.79
CA ALA A 143 5.05 39.10 -8.35
C ALA A 143 5.29 37.85 -9.22
N ALA A 144 6.33 37.87 -10.05
CA ALA A 144 6.71 36.72 -10.87
C ALA A 144 7.19 35.53 -10.02
N GLU A 145 8.03 35.79 -9.02
CA GLU A 145 8.55 34.77 -8.10
C GLU A 145 7.42 34.10 -7.30
N ALA A 146 6.48 34.89 -6.74
CA ALA A 146 5.28 34.36 -6.08
C ALA A 146 4.41 33.51 -7.02
N GLY A 147 4.34 33.89 -8.30
CA GLY A 147 3.66 33.11 -9.34
C GLY A 147 4.33 31.76 -9.60
N ALA A 148 5.67 31.71 -9.63
CA ALA A 148 6.42 30.47 -9.79
C ALA A 148 6.26 29.54 -8.57
N ASP A 149 6.24 30.10 -7.36
CA ASP A 149 5.98 29.31 -6.14
C ASP A 149 4.64 28.60 -6.18
N LEU A 150 3.58 29.30 -6.60
CA LEU A 150 2.24 28.70 -6.71
C LEU A 150 2.16 27.71 -7.86
N ASN A 151 2.50 28.15 -9.07
CA ASN A 151 2.20 27.40 -10.29
C ASN A 151 3.19 26.27 -10.60
N ILE A 152 4.37 26.27 -9.97
CA ILE A 152 5.36 25.22 -10.17
C ILE A 152 5.46 24.38 -8.90
N LEU A 153 5.87 24.99 -7.79
CA LEU A 153 6.24 24.25 -6.60
C LEU A 153 5.03 23.79 -5.78
N ALA A 154 4.06 24.67 -5.55
CA ALA A 154 2.86 24.32 -4.79
C ALA A 154 1.98 23.32 -5.56
N GLU A 155 1.81 23.51 -6.88
CA GLU A 155 1.11 22.53 -7.74
C GLU A 155 1.81 21.17 -7.73
N LEU A 156 3.14 21.13 -7.85
CA LEU A 156 3.90 19.87 -7.74
C LEU A 156 3.57 19.13 -6.45
N PHE A 157 3.62 19.80 -5.30
CA PHE A 157 3.32 19.12 -4.03
C PHE A 157 1.87 18.70 -3.91
N ARG A 158 0.93 19.54 -4.33
CA ARG A 158 -0.50 19.22 -4.35
C ARG A 158 -0.78 17.97 -5.19
N ASP A 159 -0.25 17.93 -6.40
CA ASP A 159 -0.48 16.83 -7.34
C ASP A 159 0.10 15.52 -6.79
N TYR A 160 1.28 15.57 -6.15
CA TYR A 160 1.86 14.39 -5.49
C TYR A 160 1.05 13.93 -4.28
N VAL A 161 0.52 14.84 -3.45
CA VAL A 161 -0.38 14.50 -2.35
C VAL A 161 -1.63 13.79 -2.89
N CYS A 162 -2.28 14.35 -3.92
CA CYS A 162 -3.44 13.74 -4.56
C CYS A 162 -3.12 12.35 -5.16
N LEU A 163 -1.95 12.21 -5.78
CA LEU A 163 -1.52 10.96 -6.38
C LEU A 163 -1.25 9.87 -5.33
N ILE A 164 -0.62 10.23 -4.21
CA ILE A 164 -0.43 9.31 -3.07
C ILE A 164 -1.78 8.88 -2.49
N ALA A 165 -2.72 9.82 -2.32
CA ALA A 165 -4.07 9.50 -1.87
C ALA A 165 -4.76 8.49 -2.81
N ALA A 166 -4.65 8.68 -4.13
CA ALA A 166 -5.20 7.74 -5.11
C ALA A 166 -4.55 6.34 -5.01
N VAL A 167 -3.23 6.24 -4.78
CA VAL A 167 -2.58 4.94 -4.55
C VAL A 167 -3.10 4.29 -3.27
N LYS A 168 -3.25 5.06 -2.17
CA LYS A 168 -3.79 4.56 -0.90
C LYS A 168 -5.24 4.05 -1.05
N ASP A 169 -6.05 4.68 -1.89
CA ASP A 169 -7.40 4.21 -2.19
C ASP A 169 -7.39 2.83 -2.86
N THR A 170 -6.41 2.55 -3.74
CA THR A 170 -6.25 1.20 -4.32
C THR A 170 -5.89 0.15 -3.25
N PHE A 171 -5.07 0.52 -2.26
CA PHE A 171 -4.72 -0.37 -1.14
C PHE A 171 -5.96 -0.63 -0.27
N HIS A 172 -6.77 0.39 -0.03
CA HIS A 172 -8.05 0.27 0.67
C HIS A 172 -9.03 -0.63 -0.08
N ALA A 173 -9.16 -0.47 -1.40
CA ALA A 173 -10.01 -1.32 -2.24
C ALA A 173 -9.56 -2.79 -2.16
N ARG A 174 -8.26 -3.05 -2.26
CA ARG A 174 -7.67 -4.38 -2.04
C ARG A 174 -8.01 -4.92 -0.64
N GLY A 175 -7.90 -4.10 0.39
CA GLY A 175 -8.25 -4.45 1.77
C GLY A 175 -9.72 -4.87 1.90
N LYS A 176 -10.65 -4.17 1.24
CA LYS A 176 -12.08 -4.52 1.21
C LYS A 176 -12.32 -5.88 0.53
N ILE A 177 -11.66 -6.15 -0.60
CA ILE A 177 -11.75 -7.45 -1.27
C ILE A 177 -11.25 -8.57 -0.34
N TYR A 178 -10.13 -8.35 0.36
CA TYR A 178 -9.63 -9.31 1.34
C TYR A 178 -10.63 -9.56 2.47
N GLN A 179 -11.23 -8.51 3.03
CA GLN A 179 -12.27 -8.65 4.06
C GLN A 179 -13.47 -9.46 3.57
N THR A 180 -13.94 -9.19 2.35
CA THR A 180 -15.02 -9.95 1.71
C THR A 180 -14.64 -11.42 1.57
N TRP A 181 -13.44 -11.70 1.06
CA TRP A 181 -12.93 -13.07 0.94
C TRP A 181 -12.93 -13.79 2.30
N GLN A 182 -12.38 -13.18 3.36
CA GLN A 182 -12.38 -13.77 4.69
C GLN A 182 -13.80 -14.01 5.22
N SER A 183 -14.73 -13.08 4.97
CA SER A 183 -16.13 -13.24 5.37
C SER A 183 -16.80 -14.45 4.68
N TRP A 184 -16.55 -14.64 3.38
CA TRP A 184 -17.09 -15.76 2.61
C TRP A 184 -16.42 -17.08 2.98
N GLN A 185 -15.13 -17.06 3.30
CA GLN A 185 -14.41 -18.22 3.81
C GLN A 185 -15.04 -18.74 5.13
N ILE A 186 -15.40 -17.84 6.04
CA ILE A 186 -16.08 -18.20 7.30
C ILE A 186 -17.45 -18.81 7.02
N ILE A 187 -18.22 -18.25 6.07
CA ILE A 187 -19.53 -18.78 5.69
C ILE A 187 -19.38 -20.18 5.08
N LEU A 188 -18.42 -20.38 4.18
CA LEU A 188 -18.12 -21.66 3.57
C LEU A 188 -17.76 -22.72 4.63
N ASN A 189 -16.91 -22.38 5.60
CA ASN A 189 -16.56 -23.30 6.70
C ASN A 189 -17.80 -23.71 7.51
N LYS A 190 -18.69 -22.78 7.83
CA LYS A 190 -19.97 -23.10 8.50
C LYS A 190 -20.85 -24.02 7.65
N LYS A 191 -20.89 -23.84 6.33
CA LYS A 191 -21.65 -24.71 5.41
C LYS A 191 -21.04 -26.12 5.33
N ARG A 192 -19.72 -26.24 5.30
CA ARG A 192 -19.00 -27.52 5.37
C ARG A 192 -19.28 -28.26 6.68
N GLU A 193 -19.23 -27.56 7.82
CA GLU A 193 -19.61 -28.14 9.12
C GLU A 193 -21.06 -28.62 9.16
N ALA A 194 -21.98 -27.85 8.59
CA ALA A 194 -23.40 -28.22 8.53
C ALA A 194 -23.63 -29.48 7.68
N LYS A 195 -22.94 -29.60 6.54
CA LYS A 195 -22.97 -30.81 5.70
C LYS A 195 -22.52 -32.04 6.49
N VAL A 196 -21.36 -31.98 7.14
CA VAL A 196 -20.82 -33.09 7.94
C VAL A 196 -21.81 -33.51 9.04
N LYS A 197 -22.45 -32.55 9.72
CA LYS A 197 -23.48 -32.84 10.74
C LYS A 197 -24.70 -33.58 10.15
N LEU A 198 -25.13 -33.22 8.94
CA LEU A 198 -26.26 -33.87 8.26
C LEU A 198 -25.92 -35.29 7.79
N GLU A 199 -24.68 -35.53 7.35
CA GLU A 199 -24.16 -36.84 6.99
C GLU A 199 -24.14 -37.78 8.20
N LEU A 200 -23.60 -37.31 9.33
CA LEU A 200 -23.56 -38.07 10.59
C LEU A 200 -24.95 -38.38 11.14
N ALA A 201 -25.95 -37.52 10.87
CA ALA A 201 -27.33 -37.73 11.27
C ALA A 201 -28.12 -38.67 10.34
N GLY A 202 -27.49 -39.24 9.30
CA GLY A 202 -28.12 -40.18 8.36
C GLY A 202 -29.17 -39.55 7.42
N ARG A 203 -29.19 -38.23 7.27
CA ARG A 203 -30.17 -37.52 6.42
C ARG A 203 -29.66 -37.32 5.00
N SER A 204 -29.63 -38.41 4.23
CA SER A 204 -29.05 -38.48 2.87
C SER A 204 -29.50 -37.35 1.93
N ASP A 205 -30.82 -37.13 1.76
CA ASP A 205 -31.32 -36.11 0.81
C ASP A 205 -30.92 -34.68 1.18
N LYS A 206 -30.94 -34.35 2.47
CA LYS A 206 -30.52 -33.02 2.97
C LYS A 206 -29.01 -32.84 2.90
N SER A 207 -28.24 -33.93 3.02
CA SER A 207 -26.80 -33.92 2.82
C SER A 207 -26.43 -33.60 1.37
N ILE A 208 -27.12 -34.20 0.39
CA ILE A 208 -26.90 -33.93 -1.03
C ILE A 208 -27.16 -32.45 -1.34
N GLN A 209 -28.25 -31.87 -0.82
CA GLN A 209 -28.52 -30.44 -0.97
C GLN A 209 -27.42 -29.56 -0.33
N ALA A 210 -26.98 -29.89 0.88
CA ALA A 210 -25.89 -29.18 1.54
C ALA A 210 -24.55 -29.31 0.78
N ALA A 211 -24.30 -30.43 0.09
CA ALA A 211 -23.13 -30.63 -0.75
C ALA A 211 -23.15 -29.71 -1.99
N HIS A 212 -24.30 -29.54 -2.64
CA HIS A 212 -24.46 -28.56 -3.73
C HIS A 212 -24.21 -27.13 -3.23
N GLU A 213 -24.79 -26.74 -2.10
CA GLU A 213 -24.55 -25.41 -1.52
C GLU A 213 -23.06 -25.19 -1.19
N VAL A 214 -22.38 -26.17 -0.61
CA VAL A 214 -20.93 -26.09 -0.34
C VAL A 214 -20.15 -25.84 -1.63
N THR A 215 -20.47 -26.56 -2.70
CA THR A 215 -19.79 -26.41 -4.00
C THR A 215 -20.00 -25.01 -4.58
N GLU A 216 -21.21 -24.45 -4.49
CA GLU A 216 -21.48 -23.07 -4.94
C GLU A 216 -20.68 -22.03 -4.14
N TRP A 217 -20.56 -22.22 -2.83
CA TRP A 217 -19.78 -21.32 -1.97
C TRP A 217 -18.27 -21.48 -2.18
N GLU A 218 -17.79 -22.68 -2.48
CA GLU A 218 -16.39 -22.93 -2.87
C GLU A 218 -16.02 -22.12 -4.11
N HIS A 219 -16.84 -22.18 -5.16
CA HIS A 219 -16.61 -21.38 -6.36
C HIS A 219 -16.65 -19.86 -6.10
N LYS A 220 -17.54 -19.37 -5.22
CA LYS A 220 -17.58 -17.94 -4.85
C LYS A 220 -16.30 -17.51 -4.14
N VAL A 221 -15.80 -18.32 -3.22
CA VAL A 221 -14.58 -18.07 -2.47
C VAL A 221 -13.37 -18.10 -3.39
N GLU A 222 -13.27 -19.11 -4.27
CA GLU A 222 -12.20 -19.27 -5.26
C GLU A 222 -12.10 -18.05 -6.17
N ARG A 223 -13.24 -17.60 -6.74
CA ARG A 223 -13.27 -16.39 -7.57
C ARG A 223 -12.80 -15.14 -6.83
N CYS A 224 -13.22 -14.97 -5.57
CA CYS A 224 -12.79 -13.82 -4.77
C CYS A 224 -11.29 -13.87 -4.45
N GLN A 225 -10.74 -15.06 -4.25
CA GLN A 225 -9.31 -15.28 -4.06
C GLN A 225 -8.51 -14.93 -5.34
N GLU A 226 -9.02 -15.32 -6.52
CA GLU A 226 -8.45 -14.92 -7.81
C GLU A 226 -8.48 -13.40 -8.00
N ASP A 227 -9.63 -12.75 -7.73
CA ASP A 227 -9.78 -11.30 -7.80
C ASP A 227 -8.78 -10.58 -6.88
N PHE A 228 -8.60 -11.09 -5.65
CA PHE A 228 -7.62 -10.57 -4.70
C PHE A 228 -6.18 -10.73 -5.18
N ALA A 229 -5.84 -11.88 -5.77
CA ALA A 229 -4.51 -12.11 -6.33
C ALA A 229 -4.25 -11.19 -7.54
N ALA A 230 -5.24 -11.05 -8.42
CA ALA A 230 -5.17 -10.20 -9.61
C ALA A 230 -4.97 -8.72 -9.24
N ILE A 231 -5.79 -8.16 -8.35
CA ILE A 231 -5.64 -6.77 -7.90
C ILE A 231 -4.30 -6.55 -7.18
N SER A 232 -3.86 -7.50 -6.35
CA SER A 232 -2.57 -7.42 -5.66
C SER A 232 -1.40 -7.36 -6.64
N ALA A 233 -1.43 -8.19 -7.69
CA ALA A 233 -0.39 -8.22 -8.71
C ALA A 233 -0.41 -6.96 -9.59
N MET A 234 -1.61 -6.48 -9.95
CA MET A 234 -1.80 -5.23 -10.69
C MET A 234 -1.23 -4.04 -9.90
N ILE A 235 -1.65 -3.86 -8.64
CA ILE A 235 -1.16 -2.74 -7.82
C ILE A 235 0.36 -2.75 -7.70
N LYS A 236 0.97 -3.92 -7.46
CA LYS A 236 2.44 -4.04 -7.37
C LYS A 236 3.15 -3.65 -8.67
N ARG A 237 2.58 -4.00 -9.82
CA ARG A 237 3.13 -3.65 -11.13
C ARG A 237 3.06 -2.15 -11.38
N GLU A 238 1.89 -1.55 -11.16
CA GLU A 238 1.67 -0.11 -11.34
C GLU A 238 2.55 0.69 -10.36
N TYR A 239 2.69 0.23 -9.12
CA TYR A 239 3.53 0.87 -8.12
C TYR A 239 5.03 0.87 -8.52
N ALA A 240 5.52 -0.23 -9.10
CA ALA A 240 6.90 -0.28 -9.61
C ALA A 240 7.13 0.71 -10.78
N GLY A 241 6.14 0.86 -11.66
CA GLY A 241 6.17 1.88 -12.72
C GLY A 241 6.14 3.30 -12.17
N PHE A 242 5.31 3.54 -11.16
CA PHE A 242 5.23 4.81 -10.44
C PHE A 242 6.57 5.20 -9.82
N GLU A 243 7.24 4.29 -9.11
CA GLU A 243 8.56 4.55 -8.50
C GLU A 243 9.64 4.88 -9.55
N ALA A 244 9.57 4.28 -10.74
CA ALA A 244 10.54 4.49 -11.80
C ALA A 244 10.41 5.85 -12.52
N SER A 245 9.18 6.28 -12.84
CA SER A 245 8.95 7.52 -13.62
C SER A 245 8.87 8.76 -12.75
N ARG A 246 8.14 8.69 -11.63
CA ARG A 246 7.73 9.90 -10.89
C ARG A 246 8.87 10.54 -10.15
N VAL A 247 9.84 9.76 -9.65
CA VAL A 247 11.05 10.33 -9.04
C VAL A 247 11.79 11.24 -10.01
N GLN A 248 11.81 10.91 -11.31
CA GLN A 248 12.47 11.74 -12.31
C GLN A 248 11.65 13.01 -12.61
N GLU A 249 10.34 12.87 -12.82
CA GLU A 249 9.45 14.02 -13.07
C GLU A 249 9.45 15.03 -11.93
N PHE A 250 9.49 14.55 -10.68
CA PHE A 250 9.64 15.40 -9.50
C PHE A 250 10.95 16.19 -9.55
N LYS A 251 12.07 15.50 -9.82
CA LYS A 251 13.39 16.13 -9.91
C LYS A 251 13.42 17.18 -11.02
N ASP A 252 12.93 16.86 -12.20
CA ASP A 252 12.93 17.77 -13.34
C ASP A 252 12.11 19.04 -13.04
N THR A 253 10.97 18.89 -12.37
CA THR A 253 10.12 20.03 -11.97
C THR A 253 10.79 20.87 -10.88
N MET A 254 11.47 20.24 -9.91
CA MET A 254 12.24 20.94 -8.88
C MET A 254 13.43 21.70 -9.47
N VAL A 255 14.15 21.11 -10.43
CA VAL A 255 15.25 21.78 -11.14
C VAL A 255 14.72 23.00 -11.87
N LYS A 256 13.62 22.86 -12.62
CA LYS A 256 12.97 23.99 -13.30
C LYS A 256 12.61 25.11 -12.31
N TYR A 257 12.03 24.78 -11.15
CA TYR A 257 11.73 25.77 -10.12
C TYR A 257 12.98 26.50 -9.61
N LEU A 258 14.07 25.76 -9.34
CA LEU A 258 15.32 26.36 -8.87
C LEU A 258 15.99 27.24 -9.94
N GLU A 259 15.87 26.89 -11.21
CA GLU A 259 16.35 27.71 -12.34
C GLU A 259 15.58 29.04 -12.44
N GLU A 260 14.24 29.00 -12.35
CA GLU A 260 13.40 30.22 -12.30
C GLU A 260 13.75 31.08 -11.08
N LEU A 261 13.88 30.45 -9.90
CA LEU A 261 14.25 31.13 -8.65
C LEU A 261 15.60 31.84 -8.78
N MET A 262 16.61 31.16 -9.32
CA MET A 262 17.93 31.75 -9.58
C MET A 262 17.83 32.91 -10.58
N GLY A 263 16.99 32.79 -11.60
CA GLY A 263 16.70 33.86 -12.55
C GLY A 263 16.12 35.11 -11.87
N TYR A 264 15.18 34.96 -10.95
CA TYR A 264 14.62 36.07 -10.17
C TYR A 264 15.66 36.72 -9.25
N GLN A 265 16.44 35.91 -8.53
CA GLN A 265 17.49 36.43 -7.64
C GLN A 265 18.55 37.23 -8.39
N GLN A 266 18.93 36.81 -9.61
CA GLN A 266 19.83 37.59 -10.46
C GLN A 266 19.22 38.91 -10.93
N GLN A 267 17.90 38.97 -11.14
CA GLN A 267 17.22 40.21 -11.50
C GLN A 267 17.20 41.19 -10.33
N VAL A 268 16.88 40.73 -9.11
CA VAL A 268 16.93 41.56 -7.89
C VAL A 268 18.33 42.12 -7.68
N SER A 269 19.38 41.28 -7.77
CA SER A 269 20.77 41.71 -7.60
C SER A 269 21.27 42.72 -8.65
N ARG A 270 20.58 42.87 -9.79
CA ARG A 270 20.89 43.91 -10.80
C ARG A 270 20.11 45.20 -10.59
N ILE A 271 19.05 45.15 -9.77
CA ILE A 271 18.24 46.30 -9.39
C ILE A 271 18.90 47.03 -8.21
N GLU A 272 19.42 46.27 -7.24
CA GLU A 272 20.27 46.77 -6.13
C GLU A 272 21.62 47.32 -6.61
#